data_AF-A0A2D4Q725-F1
#
_entry.id   AF-A0A2D4Q725-F1
#
_cell.length_a   1.000
_cell.length_b   1.000
_cell.length_c   1.000
_cell.angle_alpha   90.00
_cell.angle_beta   90.00
_cell.angle_gamma   90.00
#
_symmetry.space_group_name_H-M   'P 1'
#
loop_
_entity.id
_entity.type
_entity.pdbx_description
1 polymer ?
#
loop_
_entity_poly.entity_id
_entity_poly.type
_entity_poly.pdbx_seq_one_letter_code
_entity_poly.pdbx_strand_id
1 'polypeptide(L)'
;GHVMIAFLPTILNQLFRVLTRATQEDVAVNVTRVIIHVVAHCHEEGLDSYLRSYVKYVFKGETYIASEYKTVHEELAKTMTTILKPCTDFLTSNKLLKYSWFFFEILIKSMAQHLLENAKVKLLRNQRFPASFHHAVETVVNMLMPHITQKYKDNPEASKNANYSLAVFIKQCFTFMDRGFIFKQINNYISFFAPGDPKTLFEFKFEFLRAVCNHEHYIPLNLPMPFGTGRIQRYQDLQLDYSLSDDFCKHHFLVGLLLREVGNALQEFREIRQIAIGVLKNLMIKHSFDDRYALKSHQARIATLYLPIF
;
A
#
# COMPACT_ATOMS: atom_id res chain seq x y z
N GLY A 1 3.80 -26.56 -18.90
CA GLY A 1 4.62 -25.45 -19.45
C GLY A 1 3.94 -24.68 -20.57
N HIS A 2 4.19 -25.04 -21.83
CA HIS A 2 3.94 -24.16 -23.00
C HIS A 2 2.46 -23.78 -23.30
N VAL A 3 1.51 -24.69 -23.11
CA VAL A 3 0.08 -24.40 -23.39
C VAL A 3 -0.49 -23.41 -22.39
N MET A 4 -0.13 -23.53 -21.11
CA MET A 4 -0.59 -22.61 -20.07
C MET A 4 -0.11 -21.17 -20.35
N ILE A 5 1.12 -20.98 -20.82
CA ILE A 5 1.68 -19.67 -21.15
C ILE A 5 0.89 -19.01 -22.30
N ALA A 6 0.56 -19.77 -23.35
CA ALA A 6 -0.15 -19.25 -24.52
C ALA A 6 -1.58 -18.78 -24.17
N PHE A 7 -2.26 -19.51 -23.27
CA PHE A 7 -3.65 -19.20 -22.91
C PHE A 7 -3.80 -18.40 -21.61
N LEU A 8 -2.72 -18.17 -20.85
CA LEU A 8 -2.74 -17.45 -19.58
C LEU A 8 -3.49 -16.10 -19.67
N PRO A 9 -3.22 -15.22 -20.67
CA PRO A 9 -3.94 -13.96 -20.75
C PRO A 9 -5.44 -14.15 -21.01
N THR A 10 -5.81 -15.12 -21.85
CA THR A 10 -7.20 -15.44 -22.15
C THR A 10 -7.91 -15.96 -20.90
N ILE A 11 -7.30 -16.90 -20.18
CA ILE A 11 -7.83 -17.49 -18.95
C ILE A 11 -8.06 -16.39 -17.91
N LEU A 12 -7.06 -15.57 -17.62
CA LEU A 12 -7.17 -14.51 -16.61
C LEU A 12 -8.22 -13.46 -17.00
N ASN A 13 -8.26 -13.03 -18.26
CA ASN A 13 -9.28 -12.07 -18.71
C ASN A 13 -10.69 -12.64 -18.58
N GLN A 14 -10.92 -13.91 -18.94
CA GLN A 14 -12.24 -14.53 -18.76
C GLN A 14 -12.58 -14.68 -17.27
N LEU A 15 -11.64 -15.04 -16.41
CA LEU A 15 -11.89 -15.11 -14.96
C LEU A 15 -12.24 -13.73 -14.39
N PHE A 16 -11.51 -12.66 -14.73
CA PHE A 16 -11.87 -11.31 -14.28
C PHE A 16 -13.22 -10.84 -14.82
N ARG A 17 -13.58 -11.24 -16.05
CA ARG A 17 -14.90 -10.99 -16.63
C ARG A 17 -16.02 -11.70 -15.86
N VAL A 18 -15.82 -12.96 -15.50
CA VAL A 18 -16.79 -13.71 -14.67
C VAL A 18 -16.89 -13.07 -13.28
N LEU A 19 -15.76 -12.66 -12.69
CA LEU A 19 -15.73 -11.98 -11.39
C LEU A 19 -16.62 -10.73 -11.36
N THR A 20 -16.55 -9.87 -12.39
CA THR A 20 -17.35 -8.64 -12.46
C THR A 20 -18.83 -8.88 -12.79
N ARG A 21 -19.16 -10.04 -13.37
CA ARG A 21 -20.52 -10.43 -13.77
C ARG A 21 -21.21 -11.35 -12.75
N ALA A 22 -20.50 -11.79 -11.73
CA ALA A 22 -21.03 -12.68 -10.71
C ALA A 22 -22.14 -11.97 -9.89
N THR A 23 -23.33 -12.55 -9.91
CA THR A 23 -24.48 -12.12 -9.11
C THR A 23 -24.42 -12.70 -7.69
N GLN A 24 -23.92 -13.92 -7.55
CA GLN A 24 -23.72 -14.60 -6.26
C GLN A 24 -22.29 -14.41 -5.74
N GLU A 25 -22.17 -14.13 -4.43
CA GLU A 25 -20.87 -13.92 -3.78
C GLU A 25 -19.99 -15.18 -3.86
N ASP A 26 -20.57 -16.37 -3.70
CA ASP A 26 -19.82 -17.62 -3.74
C ASP A 26 -19.15 -17.86 -5.11
N VAL A 27 -19.81 -17.47 -6.19
CA VAL A 27 -19.23 -17.56 -7.54
C VAL A 27 -18.02 -16.62 -7.66
N ALA A 28 -18.16 -15.38 -7.19
CA ALA A 28 -17.07 -14.41 -7.20
C ALA A 28 -15.87 -14.89 -6.37
N VAL A 29 -16.12 -15.42 -5.16
CA VAL A 29 -15.09 -15.98 -4.30
C VAL A 29 -14.39 -17.15 -4.97
N ASN A 30 -15.14 -18.10 -5.54
CA ASN A 30 -14.56 -19.26 -6.22
C ASN A 30 -13.75 -18.88 -7.46
N VAL A 31 -14.19 -17.88 -8.23
CA VAL A 31 -13.38 -17.34 -9.35
C VAL A 31 -12.07 -16.76 -8.84
N THR A 32 -12.09 -15.97 -7.76
CA THR A 32 -10.85 -15.44 -7.15
C THR A 32 -9.95 -16.57 -6.64
N ARG A 33 -10.50 -17.66 -6.07
CA ARG A 33 -9.72 -18.87 -5.72
C ARG A 33 -9.03 -19.48 -6.93
N VAL A 34 -9.74 -19.64 -8.05
CA VAL A 34 -9.14 -20.16 -9.30
C VAL A 34 -8.02 -19.24 -9.79
N ILE A 35 -8.21 -17.91 -9.75
CA ILE A 35 -7.14 -16.95 -10.09
C ILE A 35 -5.93 -17.15 -9.17
N ILE A 36 -6.13 -17.30 -7.85
CA ILE A 36 -5.05 -17.58 -6.88
C ILE A 36 -4.29 -18.86 -7.26
N HIS A 37 -4.99 -19.93 -7.61
CA HIS A 37 -4.34 -21.18 -8.03
C HIS A 37 -3.56 -21.04 -9.33
N VAL A 38 -4.09 -20.33 -10.33
CA VAL A 38 -3.39 -20.07 -11.60
C VAL A 38 -2.13 -19.24 -11.37
N VAL A 39 -2.22 -18.17 -10.59
CA VAL A 39 -1.08 -17.29 -10.25
C VAL A 39 -0.03 -18.06 -9.47
N ALA A 40 -0.44 -18.84 -8.47
CA ALA A 40 0.45 -19.68 -7.68
C ALA A 40 1.21 -20.68 -8.56
N HIS A 41 0.50 -21.38 -9.44
CA HIS A 41 1.12 -22.35 -10.33
C HIS A 41 2.08 -21.68 -11.31
N CYS A 42 1.75 -20.49 -11.85
CA CYS A 42 2.68 -19.74 -12.70
C CYS A 42 3.96 -19.36 -11.96
N HIS A 43 3.87 -18.96 -10.69
CA HIS A 43 5.04 -18.62 -9.88
C HIS A 43 5.89 -19.85 -9.56
N GLU A 44 5.26 -20.97 -9.20
CA GLU A 44 5.93 -22.25 -8.92
C GLU A 44 6.69 -22.77 -10.16
N GLU A 45 6.22 -22.45 -11.37
CA GLU A 45 6.87 -22.76 -12.64
C GLU A 45 7.88 -21.69 -13.11
N GLY A 46 8.15 -20.65 -12.30
CA GLY A 46 9.10 -19.58 -12.63
C GLY A 46 8.63 -18.61 -13.72
N LEU A 47 7.32 -18.48 -13.93
CA LEU A 47 6.70 -17.67 -14.99
C LEU A 47 6.31 -16.24 -14.54
N ASP A 48 6.98 -15.70 -13.51
CA ASP A 48 6.73 -14.36 -12.97
C ASP A 48 6.75 -13.24 -14.01
N SER A 49 7.69 -13.31 -14.95
CA SER A 49 7.82 -12.32 -16.02
C SER A 49 6.56 -12.25 -16.88
N TYR A 50 5.88 -13.37 -17.10
CA TYR A 50 4.62 -13.43 -17.85
C TYR A 50 3.47 -12.84 -17.06
N LEU A 51 3.38 -13.11 -15.74
CA LEU A 51 2.37 -12.49 -14.88
C LEU A 51 2.56 -10.96 -14.85
N ARG A 52 3.80 -10.48 -14.68
CA ARG A 52 4.12 -9.04 -14.72
C ARG A 52 3.80 -8.42 -16.09
N SER A 53 4.13 -9.12 -17.17
CA SER A 53 3.81 -8.68 -18.53
C SER A 53 2.29 -8.61 -18.75
N TYR A 54 1.55 -9.62 -18.29
CA TYR A 54 0.08 -9.62 -18.33
C TYR A 54 -0.49 -8.41 -17.59
N VAL A 55 -0.10 -8.21 -16.34
CA VAL A 55 -0.58 -7.09 -15.53
C VAL A 55 -0.22 -5.76 -16.22
N LYS A 56 0.99 -5.60 -16.74
CA LYS A 56 1.42 -4.33 -17.35
C LYS A 56 0.76 -4.05 -18.70
N TYR A 57 0.72 -5.03 -19.60
CA TYR A 57 0.40 -4.81 -21.02
C TYR A 57 -0.95 -5.39 -21.46
N VAL A 58 -1.42 -6.47 -20.84
CA VAL A 58 -2.59 -7.22 -21.35
C VAL A 58 -3.86 -7.00 -20.55
N PHE A 59 -3.76 -6.89 -19.22
CA PHE A 59 -4.93 -6.70 -18.38
C PHE A 59 -5.71 -5.44 -18.80
N LYS A 60 -6.98 -5.66 -19.15
CA LYS A 60 -7.97 -4.63 -19.45
C LYS A 60 -9.29 -5.06 -18.84
N GLY A 61 -9.77 -4.33 -17.83
CA GLY A 61 -11.11 -4.53 -17.32
C GLY A 61 -12.16 -4.34 -18.42
N GLU A 62 -13.29 -5.05 -18.34
CA GLU A 62 -14.42 -4.71 -19.21
C GLU A 62 -14.88 -3.28 -18.92
N THR A 63 -15.23 -2.54 -19.98
CA THR A 63 -15.72 -1.17 -19.88
C THR A 63 -16.92 -1.12 -18.94
N TYR A 64 -16.84 -0.24 -17.94
CA TYR A 64 -17.92 0.00 -16.99
C TYR A 64 -19.15 0.55 -17.72
N ILE A 65 -20.25 -0.20 -17.73
CA ILE A 65 -21.56 0.27 -18.21
C ILE A 65 -22.41 0.56 -16.97
N ALA A 66 -22.81 1.83 -16.83
CA ALA A 66 -23.19 2.50 -15.57
C ALA A 66 -24.43 1.97 -14.83
N SER A 67 -25.07 0.88 -15.29
CA SER A 67 -26.30 0.35 -14.67
C SER A 67 -26.23 -1.12 -14.25
N GLU A 68 -25.20 -1.90 -14.62
CA GLU A 68 -25.19 -3.36 -14.36
C GLU A 68 -23.83 -3.95 -13.95
N TYR A 69 -22.73 -3.22 -14.13
CA TYR A 69 -21.40 -3.83 -14.03
C TYR A 69 -20.62 -3.35 -12.82
N LYS A 70 -20.13 -4.31 -12.03
CA LYS A 70 -19.20 -4.06 -10.93
C LYS A 70 -17.78 -3.97 -11.49
N THR A 71 -16.92 -3.16 -10.89
CA THR A 71 -15.54 -3.05 -11.35
C THR A 71 -14.66 -4.16 -10.78
N VAL A 72 -13.56 -4.50 -11.48
CA VAL A 72 -12.61 -5.52 -10.98
C VAL A 72 -12.05 -5.13 -9.62
N HIS A 73 -11.67 -3.87 -9.40
CA HIS A 73 -11.10 -3.45 -8.11
C HIS A 73 -12.09 -3.60 -6.95
N GLU A 74 -13.37 -3.32 -7.15
CA GLU A 74 -14.39 -3.49 -6.10
C GLU A 74 -14.63 -4.95 -5.75
N GLU A 75 -14.86 -5.81 -6.75
CA GLU A 75 -15.14 -7.23 -6.49
C GLU A 75 -13.91 -8.00 -6.04
N LEU A 76 -12.73 -7.65 -6.55
CA LEU A 76 -11.49 -8.29 -6.13
C LEU A 76 -11.17 -7.97 -4.67
N ALA A 77 -11.31 -6.72 -4.23
CA ALA A 77 -11.09 -6.34 -2.83
C ALA A 77 -12.06 -7.06 -1.87
N LYS A 78 -13.33 -7.18 -2.26
CA LYS A 78 -14.34 -7.93 -1.48
C LYS A 78 -14.02 -9.42 -1.39
N THR A 79 -13.75 -10.08 -2.52
CA THR A 79 -13.46 -11.52 -2.53
C THR A 79 -12.14 -11.85 -1.82
N MET A 80 -11.11 -11.01 -1.95
CA MET A 80 -9.89 -11.11 -1.14
C MET A 80 -10.19 -11.06 0.35
N THR A 81 -11.04 -10.11 0.78
CA THR A 81 -11.48 -10.00 2.18
C THR A 81 -12.13 -11.30 2.67
N THR A 82 -13.03 -11.88 1.87
CA THR A 82 -13.70 -13.13 2.23
C THR A 82 -12.72 -14.30 2.33
N ILE A 83 -11.71 -14.40 1.45
CA ILE A 83 -10.68 -15.46 1.46
C ILE A 83 -9.66 -15.30 2.60
N LEU A 84 -9.49 -14.08 3.13
CA LEU A 84 -8.59 -13.82 4.26
C LEU A 84 -9.23 -14.11 5.62
N LYS A 85 -10.54 -14.41 5.69
CA LYS A 85 -11.22 -14.70 6.95
C LYS A 85 -10.62 -15.94 7.63
N PRO A 86 -10.48 -15.96 8.97
CA PRO A 86 -9.85 -17.09 9.69
C PRO A 86 -10.50 -18.47 9.49
N CYS A 87 -11.76 -18.54 9.05
CA CYS A 87 -12.51 -19.79 8.84
C CYS A 87 -12.48 -20.31 7.39
N THR A 88 -11.78 -19.64 6.48
CA THR A 88 -11.70 -20.07 5.07
C THR A 88 -10.45 -20.92 4.80
N ASP A 89 -10.46 -21.66 3.69
CA ASP A 89 -9.37 -22.52 3.23
C ASP A 89 -7.97 -21.90 3.43
N PHE A 90 -7.25 -22.43 4.42
CA PHE A 90 -5.94 -21.98 4.84
C PHE A 90 -4.92 -22.02 3.70
N LEU A 91 -4.98 -23.05 2.84
CA LEU A 91 -4.02 -23.22 1.75
C LEU A 91 -4.19 -22.12 0.70
N THR A 92 -5.44 -21.80 0.34
CA THR A 92 -5.74 -20.72 -0.59
C THR A 92 -5.40 -19.36 0.00
N SER A 93 -5.70 -19.14 1.29
CA SER A 93 -5.31 -17.90 2.00
C SER A 93 -3.79 -17.70 1.99
N ASN A 94 -3.01 -18.76 2.26
CA ASN A 94 -1.55 -18.69 2.23
C ASN A 94 -1.00 -18.37 0.83
N LYS A 95 -1.55 -18.99 -0.22
CA LYS A 95 -1.21 -18.66 -1.61
C LYS A 95 -1.53 -17.21 -1.96
N LEU A 96 -2.70 -16.71 -1.54
CA LEU A 96 -3.07 -15.31 -1.71
C LEU A 96 -2.06 -14.38 -1.04
N LEU A 97 -1.63 -14.67 0.18
CA LEU A 97 -0.63 -13.89 0.91
C LEU A 97 0.73 -13.91 0.20
N LYS A 98 1.23 -15.11 -0.14
CA LYS A 98 2.53 -15.32 -0.79
C LYS A 98 2.62 -14.65 -2.16
N TYR A 99 1.53 -14.61 -2.92
CA TYR A 99 1.46 -14.03 -4.27
C TYR A 99 0.60 -12.75 -4.34
N SER A 100 0.44 -12.06 -3.21
CA SER A 100 -0.41 -10.88 -3.04
C SER A 100 -0.03 -9.71 -3.95
N TRP A 101 1.25 -9.60 -4.36
CA TRP A 101 1.73 -8.56 -5.28
C TRP A 101 0.89 -8.49 -6.56
N PHE A 102 0.51 -9.65 -7.13
CA PHE A 102 -0.24 -9.72 -8.37
C PHE A 102 -1.63 -9.08 -8.20
N PHE A 103 -2.32 -9.44 -7.12
CA PHE A 103 -3.67 -8.96 -6.84
C PHE A 103 -3.68 -7.46 -6.56
N PHE A 104 -2.70 -6.97 -5.81
CA PHE A 104 -2.57 -5.53 -5.57
C PHE A 104 -2.24 -4.74 -6.83
N GLU A 105 -1.38 -5.25 -7.72
CA GLU A 105 -1.12 -4.58 -9.00
C GLU A 105 -2.37 -4.58 -9.91
N ILE A 106 -3.17 -5.66 -9.90
CA ILE A 106 -4.47 -5.69 -10.61
C ILE A 106 -5.45 -4.68 -10.02
N LEU A 107 -5.55 -4.56 -8.68
CA LEU A 107 -6.38 -3.54 -8.03
C LEU A 107 -6.00 -2.14 -8.50
N ILE A 108 -4.70 -1.81 -8.46
CA ILE A 108 -4.19 -0.50 -8.88
C ILE A 108 -4.47 -0.25 -10.36
N LYS A 109 -4.24 -1.24 -11.23
CA LYS A 109 -4.50 -1.08 -12.66
C LYS A 109 -5.98 -0.93 -12.97
N SER A 110 -6.85 -1.68 -12.30
CA SER A 110 -8.31 -1.53 -12.44
C SER A 110 -8.80 -0.18 -11.91
N MET A 111 -8.25 0.31 -10.79
CA MET A 111 -8.54 1.66 -10.28
C MET A 111 -8.16 2.73 -11.31
N ALA A 112 -6.96 2.64 -11.89
CA ALA A 112 -6.50 3.58 -12.90
C ALA A 112 -7.40 3.57 -14.16
N GLN A 113 -7.74 2.38 -14.66
CA GLN A 113 -8.65 2.22 -15.80
C GLN A 113 -10.03 2.81 -15.52
N HIS A 114 -10.62 2.51 -14.35
CA HIS A 114 -11.91 3.07 -13.96
C HIS A 114 -11.92 4.60 -13.95
N LEU A 115 -10.85 5.22 -13.41
CA LEU A 115 -10.76 6.67 -13.36
C LEU A 115 -10.59 7.30 -14.75
N LEU A 116 -9.84 6.66 -15.64
CA LEU A 116 -9.63 7.14 -17.01
C LEU A 116 -10.91 7.01 -17.85
N GLU A 117 -11.54 5.83 -17.85
CA GLU A 117 -12.73 5.53 -18.65
C GLU A 117 -13.94 6.38 -18.24
N ASN A 118 -14.09 6.67 -16.94
CA ASN A 118 -15.18 7.49 -16.42
C ASN A 118 -14.81 8.97 -16.28
N ALA A 119 -13.67 9.41 -16.83
CA ALA A 119 -13.14 10.77 -16.73
C ALA A 119 -13.02 11.34 -15.30
N LYS A 120 -12.99 10.47 -14.28
CA LYS A 120 -12.93 10.85 -12.86
C LYS A 120 -11.56 11.35 -12.40
N VAL A 121 -10.51 11.21 -13.22
CA VAL A 121 -9.17 11.73 -12.90
C VAL A 121 -9.19 13.25 -12.61
N LYS A 122 -10.09 14.00 -13.26
CA LYS A 122 -10.25 15.45 -13.05
C LYS A 122 -10.95 15.82 -11.73
N LEU A 123 -11.62 14.87 -11.08
CA LEU A 123 -12.27 15.10 -9.79
C LEU A 123 -11.25 15.19 -8.66
N LEU A 124 -11.67 15.82 -7.56
CA LEU A 124 -10.95 15.78 -6.29
C LEU A 124 -10.78 14.32 -5.83
N ARG A 125 -9.63 14.02 -5.21
CA ARG A 125 -9.27 12.64 -4.82
C ARG A 125 -10.31 11.95 -3.93
N ASN A 126 -10.99 12.70 -3.07
CA ASN A 126 -12.05 12.22 -2.18
C ASN A 126 -13.39 11.93 -2.89
N GLN A 127 -13.55 12.30 -4.16
CA GLN A 127 -14.76 12.07 -4.96
C GLN A 127 -14.56 10.99 -6.04
N ARG A 128 -13.34 10.45 -6.16
CA ARG A 128 -12.96 9.53 -7.24
C ARG A 128 -13.52 8.13 -7.08
N PHE A 129 -13.72 7.68 -5.84
CA PHE A 129 -14.21 6.34 -5.50
C PHE A 129 -15.37 6.42 -4.51
N PRO A 130 -16.30 5.44 -4.55
CA PRO A 130 -17.40 5.38 -3.59
C PRO A 130 -16.90 4.99 -2.19
N ALA A 131 -17.64 5.40 -1.15
CA ALA A 131 -17.33 5.06 0.23
C ALA A 131 -17.27 3.55 0.49
N SER A 132 -18.08 2.75 -0.24
CA SER A 132 -18.04 1.28 -0.19
C SER A 132 -16.67 0.72 -0.59
N PHE A 133 -16.01 1.31 -1.59
CA PHE A 133 -14.67 0.89 -1.99
C PHE A 133 -13.60 1.33 -0.99
N HIS A 134 -13.73 2.53 -0.39
CA HIS A 134 -12.86 2.93 0.72
C HIS A 134 -12.94 1.94 1.89
N HIS A 135 -14.15 1.53 2.27
CA HIS A 135 -14.37 0.53 3.31
C HIS A 135 -13.78 -0.85 2.92
N ALA A 136 -13.94 -1.28 1.67
CA ALA A 136 -13.34 -2.52 1.18
C ALA A 136 -11.80 -2.50 1.30
N VAL A 137 -11.14 -1.41 0.90
CA VAL A 137 -9.69 -1.25 1.05
C VAL A 137 -9.26 -1.29 2.52
N GLU A 138 -9.95 -0.57 3.40
CA GLU A 138 -9.68 -0.60 4.85
C GLU A 138 -9.85 -2.01 5.44
N THR A 139 -10.87 -2.74 4.99
CA THR A 139 -11.10 -4.12 5.44
C THR A 139 -10.00 -5.07 4.95
N VAL A 140 -9.52 -4.93 3.71
CA VAL A 140 -8.39 -5.73 3.20
C VAL A 140 -7.13 -5.48 4.04
N VAL A 141 -6.82 -4.21 4.35
CA VAL A 141 -5.67 -3.85 5.21
C VAL A 141 -5.82 -4.56 6.57
N ASN A 142 -6.98 -4.40 7.22
CA ASN A 142 -7.26 -4.99 8.53
C ASN A 142 -7.18 -6.52 8.54
N MET A 143 -7.71 -7.19 7.51
CA MET A 143 -7.71 -8.64 7.42
C MET A 143 -6.31 -9.20 7.15
N LEU A 144 -5.41 -8.46 6.50
CA LEU A 144 -4.03 -8.88 6.28
C LEU A 144 -3.18 -8.83 7.56
N MET A 145 -3.48 -7.92 8.49
CA MET A 145 -2.63 -7.67 9.64
C MET A 145 -2.40 -8.90 10.54
N PRO A 146 -3.44 -9.66 10.97
CA PRO A 146 -3.21 -10.87 11.76
C PRO A 146 -2.35 -11.91 11.03
N HIS A 147 -2.46 -12.03 9.71
CA HIS A 147 -1.61 -12.94 8.94
C HIS A 147 -0.16 -12.45 8.84
N ILE A 148 0.07 -11.14 8.88
CA ILE A 148 1.42 -10.54 8.86
C ILE A 148 2.07 -10.58 10.25
N THR A 149 1.34 -10.24 11.33
CA THR A 149 1.95 -10.04 12.65
C THR A 149 1.84 -11.25 13.58
N GLN A 150 0.83 -12.10 13.40
CA GLN A 150 0.63 -13.27 14.27
C GLN A 150 1.11 -14.58 13.62
N LYS A 151 0.95 -14.73 12.30
CA LYS A 151 1.29 -15.96 11.57
C LYS A 151 2.67 -15.97 10.89
N TYR A 152 3.50 -14.95 11.09
CA TYR A 152 4.80 -14.84 10.42
C TYR A 152 5.79 -15.94 10.76
N LYS A 153 5.65 -16.60 11.93
CA LYS A 153 6.50 -17.76 12.28
C LYS A 153 6.09 -19.00 11.51
N ASP A 154 4.78 -19.19 11.31
CA ASP A 154 4.24 -20.35 10.60
C ASP A 154 4.42 -20.22 9.08
N ASN A 155 4.30 -19.01 8.54
CA ASN A 155 4.37 -18.74 7.10
C ASN A 155 5.26 -17.52 6.79
N PRO A 156 6.58 -17.59 7.05
CA PRO A 156 7.48 -16.43 6.98
C PRO A 156 7.54 -15.77 5.60
N GLU A 157 7.62 -16.57 4.53
CA GLU A 157 7.64 -16.03 3.16
C GLU A 157 6.32 -15.34 2.80
N ALA A 158 5.19 -15.94 3.17
CA ALA A 158 3.88 -15.40 2.84
C ALA A 158 3.62 -14.09 3.58
N SER A 159 3.93 -14.03 4.89
CA SER A 159 3.81 -12.81 5.69
C SER A 159 4.74 -11.71 5.19
N LYS A 160 5.99 -12.04 4.82
CA LYS A 160 6.93 -11.07 4.23
C LYS A 160 6.44 -10.52 2.90
N ASN A 161 5.97 -11.38 1.99
CA ASN A 161 5.46 -10.96 0.68
C ASN A 161 4.17 -10.14 0.83
N ALA A 162 3.25 -10.54 1.70
CA ALA A 162 2.04 -9.80 2.02
C ALA A 162 2.37 -8.41 2.57
N ASN A 163 3.33 -8.33 3.49
CA ASN A 163 3.80 -7.08 4.07
C ASN A 163 4.33 -6.10 3.01
N TYR A 164 5.27 -6.57 2.19
CA TYR A 164 5.87 -5.75 1.15
C TYR A 164 4.86 -5.33 0.08
N SER A 165 4.02 -6.26 -0.37
CA SER A 165 3.01 -6.00 -1.40
C SER A 165 1.95 -5.00 -0.91
N LEU A 166 1.53 -5.12 0.35
CA LEU A 166 0.62 -4.16 0.99
C LEU A 166 1.27 -2.76 1.06
N ALA A 167 2.54 -2.66 1.42
CA ALA A 167 3.24 -1.39 1.47
C ALA A 167 3.32 -0.69 0.09
N VAL A 168 3.62 -1.47 -0.96
CA VAL A 168 3.63 -0.97 -2.35
C VAL A 168 2.23 -0.55 -2.80
N PHE A 169 1.20 -1.32 -2.47
CA PHE A 169 -0.19 -0.98 -2.75
C PHE A 169 -0.59 0.36 -2.10
N ILE A 170 -0.39 0.49 -0.79
CA ILE A 170 -0.70 1.71 -0.02
C ILE A 170 0.08 2.92 -0.59
N LYS A 171 1.36 2.74 -0.93
CA LYS A 171 2.16 3.76 -1.60
C LYS A 171 1.50 4.22 -2.91
N GLN A 172 1.07 3.29 -3.78
CA GLN A 172 0.46 3.63 -5.07
C GLN A 172 -0.91 4.30 -4.92
N CYS A 173 -1.66 3.97 -3.87
CA CYS A 173 -2.96 4.57 -3.58
C CYS A 173 -2.89 6.09 -3.34
N PHE A 174 -1.75 6.68 -2.94
CA PHE A 174 -1.59 8.14 -2.86
C PHE A 174 -1.86 8.87 -4.19
N THR A 175 -1.65 8.18 -5.31
CA THR A 175 -1.90 8.74 -6.65
C THR A 175 -3.39 8.88 -6.91
N PHE A 176 -4.17 7.87 -6.49
CA PHE A 176 -5.55 7.67 -6.92
C PHE A 176 -6.59 8.10 -5.87
N MET A 177 -6.38 7.76 -4.60
CA MET A 177 -7.36 7.91 -3.52
C MET A 177 -7.13 9.17 -2.67
N ASP A 178 -8.08 9.48 -1.80
CA ASP A 178 -7.94 10.53 -0.79
C ASP A 178 -6.70 10.29 0.09
N ARG A 179 -5.86 11.32 0.23
CA ARG A 179 -4.59 11.21 0.95
C ARG A 179 -4.79 11.07 2.46
N GLY A 180 -5.80 11.73 3.02
CA GLY A 180 -6.16 11.60 4.44
C GLY A 180 -6.59 10.17 4.78
N PHE A 181 -7.38 9.55 3.91
CA PHE A 181 -7.72 8.13 3.98
C PHE A 181 -6.46 7.25 3.95
N ILE A 182 -5.51 7.50 3.05
CA ILE A 182 -4.25 6.73 2.99
C ILE A 182 -3.40 6.92 4.26
N PHE A 183 -3.30 8.13 4.80
CA PHE A 183 -2.65 8.37 6.09
C PHE A 183 -3.32 7.58 7.22
N LYS A 184 -4.66 7.51 7.25
CA LYS A 184 -5.40 6.67 8.20
C LYS A 184 -5.01 5.19 8.07
N GLN A 185 -4.91 4.66 6.84
CA GLN A 185 -4.50 3.27 6.62
C GLN A 185 -3.07 2.97 7.08
N ILE A 186 -2.15 3.91 6.86
CA ILE A 186 -0.76 3.81 7.35
C ILE A 186 -0.74 3.80 8.88
N ASN A 187 -1.45 4.72 9.52
CA ASN A 187 -1.52 4.76 10.99
C ASN A 187 -2.14 3.47 11.56
N ASN A 188 -3.20 2.98 10.92
CA ASN A 188 -3.85 1.73 11.29
C ASN A 188 -2.88 0.55 11.19
N TYR A 189 -2.15 0.39 10.08
CA TYR A 189 -1.11 -0.64 9.92
C TYR A 189 -0.06 -0.57 11.04
N ILE A 190 0.46 0.62 11.36
CA ILE A 190 1.51 0.79 12.39
C ILE A 190 1.00 0.41 13.78
N SER A 191 -0.29 0.62 14.06
CA SER A 191 -0.89 0.32 15.37
C SER A 191 -0.89 -1.18 15.75
N PHE A 192 -0.64 -2.08 14.80
CA PHE A 192 -0.52 -3.52 15.05
C PHE A 192 0.86 -3.95 15.57
N PHE A 193 1.83 -3.04 15.64
CA PHE A 193 3.17 -3.30 16.15
C PHE A 193 3.32 -2.69 17.54
N ALA A 194 4.02 -3.40 18.42
CA ALA A 194 4.24 -2.99 19.80
C ALA A 194 5.74 -2.86 20.13
N PRO A 195 6.11 -2.06 21.15
CA PRO A 195 7.45 -2.10 21.73
C PRO A 195 7.80 -3.51 22.23
N GLY A 196 9.06 -3.93 22.08
CA GLY A 196 9.50 -5.28 22.46
C GLY A 196 9.07 -6.39 21.49
N ASP A 197 8.46 -6.05 20.35
CA ASP A 197 8.16 -7.02 19.28
C ASP A 197 9.44 -7.75 18.81
N PRO A 198 9.34 -9.01 18.34
CA PRO A 198 10.47 -9.72 17.77
C PRO A 198 11.08 -8.98 16.56
N LYS A 199 12.39 -9.13 16.36
CA LYS A 199 13.15 -8.48 15.27
C LYS A 199 12.43 -8.49 13.93
N THR A 200 11.87 -9.63 13.53
CA THR A 200 11.18 -9.81 12.25
C THR A 200 10.00 -8.86 12.07
N LEU A 201 9.26 -8.55 13.14
CA LEU A 201 8.16 -7.59 13.07
C LEU A 201 8.68 -6.16 12.93
N PHE A 202 9.81 -5.81 13.56
CA PHE A 202 10.49 -4.54 13.29
C PHE A 202 10.96 -4.44 11.83
N GLU A 203 11.51 -5.52 11.27
CA GLU A 203 11.87 -5.57 9.84
C GLU A 203 10.65 -5.31 8.95
N PHE A 204 9.51 -5.95 9.24
CA PHE A 204 8.26 -5.73 8.49
C PHE A 204 7.77 -4.28 8.60
N LYS A 205 7.73 -3.73 9.83
CA LYS A 205 7.32 -2.35 10.10
C LYS A 205 8.17 -1.35 9.34
N PHE A 206 9.50 -1.47 9.43
CA PHE A 206 10.41 -0.55 8.77
C PHE A 206 10.51 -0.76 7.27
N GLU A 207 10.31 -1.98 6.76
CA GLU A 207 10.17 -2.22 5.33
C GLU A 207 8.91 -1.56 4.76
N PHE A 208 7.78 -1.63 5.48
CA PHE A 208 6.56 -0.95 5.12
C PHE A 208 6.74 0.57 5.10
N LEU A 209 7.27 1.14 6.18
CA LEU A 209 7.57 2.58 6.28
C LEU A 209 8.53 3.03 5.18
N ARG A 210 9.57 2.26 4.88
CA ARG A 210 10.51 2.52 3.79
C ARG A 210 9.79 2.62 2.45
N ALA A 211 8.92 1.66 2.13
CA ALA A 211 8.21 1.64 0.85
C ALA A 211 7.28 2.86 0.70
N VAL A 212 6.47 3.14 1.72
CA VAL A 212 5.50 4.25 1.73
C VAL A 212 6.22 5.61 1.72
N CYS A 213 7.26 5.79 2.54
CA CYS A 213 8.04 7.04 2.58
C CYS A 213 8.83 7.25 1.28
N ASN A 214 9.13 6.19 0.52
CA ASN A 214 9.79 6.30 -0.78
C ASN A 214 8.83 6.76 -1.91
N HIS A 215 7.66 7.31 -1.59
CA HIS A 215 6.78 7.95 -2.57
C HIS A 215 7.47 9.14 -3.26
N GLU A 216 7.20 9.33 -4.55
CA GLU A 216 7.80 10.41 -5.37
C GLU A 216 7.43 11.80 -4.87
N HIS A 217 6.25 11.95 -4.25
CA HIS A 217 5.76 13.22 -3.69
C HIS A 217 5.89 13.28 -2.16
N TYR A 218 6.86 12.59 -1.56
CA TYR A 218 7.03 12.55 -0.10
C TYR A 218 7.13 13.95 0.53
N ILE A 219 7.96 14.84 0.01
CA ILE A 219 8.11 16.20 0.57
C ILE A 219 6.79 16.96 0.52
N PRO A 220 6.08 17.09 -0.63
CA PRO A 220 4.74 17.69 -0.67
C PRO A 220 3.71 17.07 0.28
N LEU A 221 3.79 15.77 0.56
CA LEU A 221 2.89 15.08 1.48
C LEU A 221 3.14 15.43 2.96
N ASN A 222 4.30 16.02 3.28
CA ASN A 222 4.69 16.44 4.62
C ASN A 222 4.66 17.96 4.80
N LEU A 223 4.15 18.73 3.83
CA LEU A 223 4.00 20.17 4.00
C LEU A 223 2.68 20.45 4.76
N PRO A 224 2.69 21.40 5.71
CA PRO A 224 1.49 21.77 6.44
C PRO A 224 0.44 22.27 5.46
N MET A 225 -0.73 21.65 5.49
CA MET A 225 -1.88 22.07 4.71
C MET A 225 -2.62 23.15 5.51
N PRO A 226 -3.12 24.23 4.89
CA PRO A 226 -3.82 25.31 5.58
C PRO A 226 -5.25 24.92 5.97
N PHE A 227 -5.42 23.83 6.73
CA PHE A 227 -6.71 23.45 7.27
C PHE A 227 -6.95 24.18 8.59
N GLY A 228 -8.00 24.99 8.64
CA GLY A 228 -8.55 25.56 9.88
C GLY A 228 -8.17 27.01 10.22
N THR A 229 -6.93 27.45 9.96
CA THR A 229 -6.47 28.78 10.45
C THR A 229 -6.37 29.85 9.36
N GLY A 230 -6.60 29.54 8.08
CA GLY A 230 -6.54 30.49 6.96
C GLY A 230 -5.17 31.16 6.75
N ARG A 231 -4.19 30.86 7.59
CA ARG A 231 -2.81 31.33 7.50
C ARG A 231 -1.94 30.17 7.03
N ILE A 232 -1.29 30.34 5.89
CA ILE A 232 -0.11 29.53 5.55
C ILE A 232 0.93 29.88 6.59
N GLN A 233 1.26 28.95 7.48
CA GLN A 233 2.35 29.15 8.44
C GLN A 233 3.63 29.34 7.62
N ARG A 234 4.08 30.61 7.54
CA ARG A 234 5.25 30.93 6.76
C ARG A 234 6.47 30.40 7.50
N TYR A 235 7.53 30.12 6.76
CA TYR A 235 8.79 29.67 7.34
C TYR A 235 9.32 30.61 8.44
N GLN A 236 8.99 31.90 8.37
CA GLN A 236 9.35 32.92 9.36
C GLN A 236 8.52 32.85 10.66
N ASP A 237 7.36 32.19 10.63
CA ASP A 237 6.43 32.04 11.76
C ASP A 237 6.60 30.70 12.50
N LEU A 238 7.48 29.83 12.00
CA LEU A 238 7.87 28.60 12.70
C LEU A 238 8.82 28.99 13.84
N GLN A 239 8.30 29.07 15.08
CA GLN A 239 9.15 28.73 16.21
C GLN A 239 9.69 27.33 15.93
N LEU A 240 11.00 27.22 15.74
CA LEU A 240 11.69 25.95 15.55
C LEU A 240 11.63 25.18 16.87
N ASP A 241 10.46 24.61 17.17
CA ASP A 241 10.33 23.60 18.21
C ASP A 241 11.01 22.34 17.66
N TYR A 242 12.24 22.11 18.14
CA TYR A 242 13.04 20.93 17.81
C TYR A 242 12.53 19.65 18.51
N SER A 243 11.33 19.70 19.10
CA SER A 243 10.71 18.56 19.78
C SER A 243 9.71 17.85 18.85
N LEU A 244 9.68 16.53 18.91
CA LEU A 244 8.73 15.72 18.14
C LEU A 244 7.35 15.74 18.83
N SER A 245 6.63 16.85 18.69
CA SER A 245 5.31 17.02 19.29
C SER A 245 4.19 16.33 18.50
N ASP A 246 3.05 16.10 19.16
CA ASP A 246 1.83 15.63 18.48
C ASP A 246 1.35 16.63 17.43
N ASP A 247 1.57 17.93 17.67
CA ASP A 247 1.22 18.98 16.71
C ASP A 247 2.11 18.90 15.45
N PHE A 248 3.42 18.71 15.62
CA PHE A 248 4.32 18.44 14.50
C PHE A 248 3.87 17.22 13.71
N CYS A 249 3.54 16.11 14.38
CA CYS A 249 3.08 14.88 13.72
C CYS A 249 1.74 15.05 12.99
N LYS A 250 0.85 15.95 13.45
CA LYS A 250 -0.40 16.26 12.74
C LYS A 250 -0.15 17.02 11.44
N HIS A 251 0.78 17.98 11.47
CA HIS A 251 1.11 18.81 10.31
C HIS A 251 2.05 18.12 9.32
N HIS A 252 2.92 17.23 9.81
CA HIS A 252 3.99 16.57 9.07
C HIS A 252 3.89 15.04 9.21
N PHE A 253 2.74 14.47 8.82
CA PHE A 253 2.37 13.09 9.17
C PHE A 253 3.42 12.01 8.86
N LEU A 254 3.90 11.88 7.62
CA LEU A 254 4.78 10.75 7.26
C LEU A 254 6.16 10.87 7.92
N VAL A 255 6.73 12.08 7.96
CA VAL A 255 8.04 12.32 8.60
C VAL A 255 7.92 12.23 10.12
N GLY A 256 6.88 12.80 10.72
CA GLY A 256 6.62 12.72 12.16
C GLY A 256 6.40 11.27 12.61
N LEU A 257 5.60 10.50 11.86
CA LEU A 257 5.42 9.07 12.12
C LEU A 257 6.72 8.29 12.01
N LEU A 258 7.52 8.52 10.95
CA LEU A 258 8.81 7.85 10.78
C LEU A 258 9.77 8.18 11.93
N LEU A 259 9.90 9.46 12.29
CA LEU A 259 10.77 9.90 13.38
C LEU A 259 10.33 9.30 14.73
N ARG A 260 9.03 9.22 14.98
CA ARG A 260 8.47 8.58 16.17
C ARG A 260 8.83 7.10 16.24
N GLU A 261 8.63 6.37 15.14
CA GLU A 261 8.97 4.95 15.08
C GLU A 261 10.48 4.71 15.17
N VAL A 262 11.30 5.59 14.60
CA VAL A 262 12.77 5.54 14.76
C VAL A 262 13.12 5.76 16.24
N GLY A 263 12.50 6.72 16.93
CA GLY A 263 12.72 6.95 18.35
C GLY A 263 12.41 5.77 19.24
N ASN A 264 11.25 5.15 19.00
CA ASN A 264 10.87 3.92 19.68
C ASN A 264 11.91 2.82 19.42
N ALA A 265 12.34 2.66 18.17
CA ALA A 265 13.34 1.67 17.78
C ALA A 265 14.74 1.94 18.37
N LEU A 266 15.08 3.18 18.74
CA LEU A 266 16.35 3.48 19.41
C LEU A 266 16.43 2.94 20.84
N GLN A 267 15.29 2.64 21.47
CA GLN A 267 15.25 1.97 22.78
C GLN A 267 15.46 0.45 22.68
N GLU A 268 15.43 -0.09 21.46
CA GLU A 268 15.59 -1.52 21.19
C GLU A 268 17.06 -1.92 20.98
N PHE A 269 17.33 -3.21 20.81
CA PHE A 269 18.69 -3.74 20.61
C PHE A 269 19.33 -3.27 19.29
N ARG A 270 20.67 -3.38 19.23
CA ARG A 270 21.54 -2.81 18.19
C ARG A 270 21.03 -3.01 16.76
N GLU A 271 20.55 -4.20 16.43
CA GLU A 271 20.15 -4.54 15.07
C GLU A 271 18.86 -3.80 14.65
N ILE A 272 17.89 -3.65 15.56
CA ILE A 272 16.68 -2.86 15.31
C ILE A 272 17.03 -1.39 15.12
N ARG A 273 17.94 -0.85 15.94
CA ARG A 273 18.45 0.53 15.78
C ARG A 273 19.05 0.74 14.39
N GLN A 274 19.85 -0.21 13.91
CA GLN A 274 20.47 -0.13 12.59
C GLN A 274 19.45 -0.16 11.46
N ILE A 275 18.40 -0.98 11.57
CA ILE A 275 17.30 -1.02 10.59
C ILE A 275 16.60 0.35 10.53
N ALA A 276 16.19 0.88 11.69
CA ALA A 276 15.47 2.14 11.79
C ALA A 276 16.28 3.33 11.25
N ILE A 277 17.52 3.47 11.73
CA ILE A 277 18.46 4.51 11.28
C ILE A 277 18.73 4.36 9.78
N GLY A 278 18.88 3.12 9.29
CA GLY A 278 19.10 2.85 7.87
C GLY A 278 17.97 3.36 6.99
N VAL A 279 16.71 3.16 7.38
CA VAL A 279 15.54 3.66 6.65
C VAL A 279 15.53 5.19 6.62
N LEU A 280 15.73 5.84 7.77
CA LEU A 280 15.77 7.31 7.85
C LEU A 280 16.91 7.89 7.02
N LYS A 281 18.13 7.35 7.18
CA LYS A 281 19.32 7.80 6.45
C LYS A 281 19.13 7.69 4.93
N ASN A 282 18.63 6.56 4.45
CA ASN A 282 18.42 6.34 3.02
C ASN A 282 17.36 7.31 2.45
N LEU A 283 16.34 7.65 3.23
CA LEU A 283 15.33 8.64 2.84
C LEU A 283 15.93 10.05 2.75
N MET A 284 16.75 10.45 3.72
CA MET A 284 17.45 11.74 3.68
C MET A 284 18.41 11.81 2.48
N ILE A 285 19.20 10.76 2.24
CA ILE A 285 20.09 10.66 1.07
C ILE A 285 19.30 10.85 -0.22
N LYS A 286 18.17 10.15 -0.38
CA LYS A 286 17.31 10.31 -1.56
C LYS A 286 16.94 11.77 -1.81
N HIS A 287 16.55 12.52 -0.77
CA HIS A 287 16.15 13.92 -0.94
C HIS A 287 17.32 14.87 -1.18
N SER A 288 18.50 14.56 -0.65
CA SER A 288 19.73 15.30 -0.95
C SER A 288 20.16 15.19 -2.42
N PHE A 289 19.86 14.06 -3.07
CA PHE A 289 20.17 13.80 -4.49
C PHE A 289 18.97 13.96 -5.43
N ASP A 290 17.86 14.56 -4.98
CA ASP A 290 16.70 14.81 -5.82
C ASP A 290 16.85 16.15 -6.55
N ASP A 291 16.93 16.10 -7.88
CA ASP A 291 17.14 17.28 -8.73
C ASP A 291 16.08 18.38 -8.51
N ARG A 292 14.85 18.00 -8.12
CA ARG A 292 13.76 18.95 -7.84
C ARG A 292 14.10 19.86 -6.65
N TYR A 293 15.03 19.44 -5.80
CA TYR A 293 15.42 20.14 -4.58
C TYR A 293 16.89 20.58 -4.58
N ALA A 294 17.58 20.64 -5.73
CA ALA A 294 19.01 20.95 -5.80
C ALA A 294 19.41 22.33 -5.21
N LEU A 295 18.47 23.28 -5.13
CA LEU A 295 18.72 24.60 -4.53
C LEU A 295 19.00 24.49 -3.03
N LYS A 296 20.06 25.15 -2.55
CA LYS A 296 20.43 25.17 -1.12
C LYS A 296 19.29 25.60 -0.20
N SER A 297 18.46 26.55 -0.62
CA SER A 297 17.29 27.00 0.14
C SER A 297 16.21 25.92 0.27
N HIS A 298 16.01 25.09 -0.75
CA HIS A 298 15.09 23.95 -0.69
C HIS A 298 15.65 22.86 0.22
N GLN A 299 16.94 22.52 0.08
CA GLN A 299 17.61 21.54 0.96
C GLN A 299 17.55 21.95 2.43
N ALA A 300 17.80 23.24 2.75
CA ALA A 300 17.68 23.75 4.12
C ALA A 300 16.27 23.54 4.69
N ARG A 301 15.23 23.84 3.91
CA ARG A 301 13.82 23.64 4.32
C ARG A 301 13.41 22.17 4.41
N ILE A 302 14.02 21.30 3.62
CA ILE A 302 13.79 19.86 3.73
C ILE A 302 14.47 19.32 4.99
N ALA A 303 15.69 19.77 5.29
CA ALA A 303 16.41 19.38 6.49
C ALA A 303 15.61 19.70 7.76
N THR A 304 14.90 20.83 7.81
CA THR A 304 14.06 21.18 8.97
C THR A 304 12.93 20.18 9.25
N LEU A 305 12.46 19.42 8.25
CA LEU A 305 11.47 18.36 8.47
C LEU A 305 12.04 17.19 9.30
N TYR A 306 13.36 17.03 9.32
CA TYR A 306 14.05 15.94 10.01
C TYR A 306 14.68 16.38 11.34
N LEU A 307 14.66 17.67 11.68
CA LEU A 307 15.29 18.19 12.89
C LEU A 307 14.60 17.83 14.21
N PRO A 308 13.27 17.58 14.27
CA PRO A 308 12.60 17.12 15.49
C PRO A 308 13.00 15.69 15.89
N ILE A 309 14.26 15.54 16.31
CA ILE A 309 14.88 14.29 16.72
C ILE A 309 14.89 14.28 18.25
N PHE A 310 13.86 13.65 18.83
CA PHE A 310 13.65 13.37 20.26
C PHE A 310 13.61 14.60 21.16
#